data_AF-X1QXN2-F1
#
_entry.id   AF-X1QXN2-F1
#
_cell.length_a   1.000
_cell.length_b   1.000
_cell.length_c   1.000
_cell.angle_alpha   90.00
_cell.angle_beta   90.00
_cell.angle_gamma   90.00
#
_symmetry.space_group_name_H-M   'P 1'
#
loop_
_entity.id
_entity.type
_entity.pdbx_description
1 polymer ?
#
loop_
_entity_poly.entity_id
_entity_poly.type
_entity_poly.pdbx_seq_one_letter_code
_entity_poly.pdbx_strand_id
1 'polypeptide(L)'
;LINYKRVERRGNFMSRGKLIFITGGARSGKSNFAENMAVGSGKSVAYLATAQSLDEEMAFRIKKHREKRLNTWETYEEPIEVRELV
;
A
#
# COMPACT_ATOMS: atom_id res chain seq x y z
N LEU A 1 41.03 5.28 15.07
CA LEU A 1 40.12 4.47 15.92
C LEU A 1 38.84 5.27 16.16
N ILE A 2 37.82 5.12 15.31
CA ILE A 2 36.55 5.84 15.45
C ILE A 2 35.54 4.88 16.07
N ASN A 3 35.18 5.13 17.33
CA ASN A 3 34.16 4.38 18.06
C ASN A 3 32.77 4.78 17.56
N TYR A 4 32.11 3.89 16.82
CA TYR A 4 30.67 4.00 16.59
C TYR A 4 29.92 3.68 17.89
N LYS A 5 29.34 4.71 18.53
CA LYS A 5 28.36 4.52 19.60
C LYS A 5 27.14 3.80 19.01
N ARG A 6 26.98 2.52 19.35
CA ARG A 6 25.76 1.74 19.12
C ARG A 6 24.63 2.40 19.91
N VAL A 7 23.70 3.03 19.20
CA VAL A 7 22.47 3.58 19.79
C VAL A 7 21.57 2.40 20.14
N GLU A 8 21.54 1.99 21.40
CA GLU A 8 20.53 1.06 21.90
C GLU A 8 19.17 1.77 21.95
N ARG A 9 18.37 1.65 20.89
CA ARG A 9 16.95 2.01 20.97
C ARG A 9 16.21 0.95 21.76
N ARG A 10 16.14 1.10 23.09
CA ARG A 10 15.17 0.41 23.95
C ARG A 10 13.80 1.07 23.76
N GLY A 11 13.15 0.76 22.65
CA GLY A 11 11.73 1.00 22.45
C GLY A 11 10.99 -0.32 22.55
N ASN A 12 9.92 -0.36 23.35
CA ASN A 12 9.01 -1.49 23.48
C ASN A 12 8.66 -2.01 22.07
N PHE A 13 9.10 -3.23 21.70
CA PHE A 13 8.80 -3.81 20.39
C PHE A 13 7.32 -4.20 20.38
N MET A 14 6.44 -3.25 20.03
CA MET A 14 5.10 -3.61 19.56
C MET A 14 5.30 -4.64 18.44
N SER A 15 4.60 -5.78 18.52
CA SER A 15 4.70 -6.79 17.48
C SER A 15 4.37 -6.12 16.14
N ARG A 16 5.36 -6.05 15.25
CA ARG A 16 5.14 -5.47 13.93
C ARG A 16 4.16 -6.37 13.19
N GLY A 17 3.20 -5.77 12.49
CA GLY A 17 2.32 -6.50 11.58
C GLY A 17 3.11 -7.23 10.49
N LYS A 18 2.50 -8.25 9.89
CA LYS A 18 3.07 -8.97 8.75
C LYS A 18 3.10 -8.05 7.53
N LEU A 19 4.28 -7.85 6.94
CA LEU A 19 4.45 -7.12 5.68
C LEU A 19 4.56 -8.12 4.52
N ILE A 20 3.77 -7.92 3.47
CA ILE A 20 3.81 -8.72 2.24
C ILE A 20 4.15 -7.79 1.09
N PHE A 21 5.21 -8.09 0.34
CA PHE A 21 5.61 -7.33 -0.84
C PHE A 21 5.29 -8.12 -2.11
N ILE A 22 4.50 -7.52 -3.00
CA ILE A 22 4.05 -8.14 -4.25
C ILE A 22 4.68 -7.38 -5.42
N THR A 23 5.43 -8.08 -6.27
CA THR A 23 6.18 -7.49 -7.40
C THR A 23 5.96 -8.27 -8.70
N GLY A 24 6.45 -7.75 -9.83
CA GLY A 24 6.28 -8.30 -11.17
C GLY A 24 6.11 -7.22 -12.26
N GLY A 25 6.24 -7.62 -13.52
CA GLY A 25 6.22 -6.71 -14.68
C GLY A 25 4.91 -5.92 -14.86
N ALA A 26 4.92 -4.87 -15.68
CA ALA A 26 3.71 -4.09 -15.97
C ALA A 26 2.56 -5.01 -16.46
N ARG A 27 1.34 -4.74 -15.99
CA ARG A 27 0.11 -5.50 -16.36
C ARG A 27 0.11 -7.00 -15.96
N SER A 28 1.03 -7.45 -15.11
CA SER A 28 1.10 -8.86 -14.63
C SER A 28 0.02 -9.27 -13.62
N GLY A 29 -0.93 -8.39 -13.27
CA GLY A 29 -2.02 -8.73 -12.34
C GLY A 29 -1.73 -8.57 -10.84
N LYS A 30 -0.61 -7.93 -10.45
CA LYS A 30 -0.23 -7.72 -9.03
C LYS A 30 -1.34 -7.14 -8.15
N SER A 31 -1.98 -6.06 -8.61
CA SER A 31 -3.03 -5.38 -7.85
C SER A 31 -4.21 -6.32 -7.62
N ASN A 32 -4.69 -7.00 -8.66
CA ASN A 32 -5.78 -7.99 -8.51
C ASN A 32 -5.40 -9.11 -7.52
N PHE A 33 -4.16 -9.60 -7.55
CA PHE A 33 -3.71 -10.63 -6.61
C PHE A 33 -3.71 -10.11 -5.16
N ALA A 34 -3.20 -8.90 -4.93
CA ALA A 34 -3.22 -8.25 -3.62
C ALA A 34 -4.65 -8.02 -3.10
N GLU A 35 -5.53 -7.55 -3.98
CA GLU A 35 -6.93 -7.28 -3.68
C GLU A 35 -7.67 -8.56 -3.30
N ASN A 36 -7.51 -9.65 -4.05
CA ASN A 36 -8.09 -10.95 -3.73
C ASN A 36 -7.59 -11.49 -2.38
N MET A 37 -6.31 -11.30 -2.07
CA MET A 37 -5.74 -11.69 -0.78
C MET A 37 -6.34 -10.87 0.37
N ALA A 38 -6.57 -9.57 0.16
CA ALA A 38 -7.21 -8.71 1.14
C ALA A 38 -8.68 -9.10 1.39
N VAL A 39 -9.44 -9.36 0.32
CA VAL A 39 -10.84 -9.88 0.42
C VAL A 39 -10.87 -11.19 1.21
N GLY A 40 -10.01 -12.15 0.87
CA GLY A 40 -9.94 -13.45 1.54
C GLY A 40 -9.49 -13.40 3.00
N SER A 41 -9.00 -12.25 3.48
CA SER A 41 -8.55 -12.10 4.88
C SER A 41 -9.70 -12.00 5.88
N GLY A 42 -10.90 -11.60 5.43
CA GLY A 42 -12.07 -11.37 6.29
C GLY A 42 -11.91 -10.21 7.29
N LYS A 43 -10.91 -9.35 7.12
CA LYS A 43 -10.65 -8.18 7.98
C LYS A 43 -11.16 -6.90 7.34
N SER A 44 -11.27 -5.84 8.14
CA SER A 44 -11.40 -4.48 7.59
C SER A 44 -10.19 -4.15 6.71
N VAL A 45 -10.45 -3.61 5.52
CA VAL A 45 -9.42 -3.29 4.53
C VAL A 45 -9.43 -1.79 4.26
N ALA A 46 -8.26 -1.18 4.38
CA ALA A 46 -7.97 0.15 3.84
C ALA A 46 -7.16 0.01 2.54
N TYR A 47 -7.58 0.72 1.50
CA TYR A 47 -6.91 0.79 0.22
C TYR A 47 -6.19 2.12 0.07
N LEU A 48 -4.87 2.10 0.01
CA LEU A 48 -4.05 3.29 -0.23
C LEU A 48 -3.56 3.32 -1.67
N ALA A 49 -4.04 4.27 -2.45
CA ALA A 49 -3.59 4.51 -3.82
C ALA A 49 -2.57 5.66 -3.84
N THR A 50 -1.35 5.37 -4.29
CA THR A 50 -0.26 6.36 -4.38
C THR A 50 0.02 6.81 -5.82
N ALA A 51 -0.69 6.26 -6.80
CA ALA A 51 -0.43 6.54 -8.22
C ALA A 51 -1.00 7.92 -8.64
N GLN A 52 -0.19 8.71 -9.35
CA GLN A 52 -0.60 9.95 -9.99
C GLN A 52 -0.68 9.76 -11.51
N SER A 53 -1.74 10.23 -12.16
CA SER A 53 -1.82 10.21 -13.63
C SER A 53 -0.93 11.30 -14.23
N LEU A 54 0.10 10.89 -14.98
CA LEU A 54 0.92 11.81 -15.78
C LEU A 54 0.51 11.84 -17.26
N ASP A 55 -0.36 10.92 -17.68
CA ASP A 55 -0.89 10.80 -19.02
C ASP A 55 -2.34 10.25 -19.01
N GLU A 56 -3.00 10.30 -20.17
CA GLU A 56 -4.39 9.86 -20.32
C GLU A 56 -4.56 8.35 -20.15
N GLU A 57 -3.57 7.54 -20.54
CA GLU A 57 -3.62 6.09 -20.36
C GLU A 57 -3.69 5.74 -18.87
N MET A 58 -2.85 6.40 -18.07
CA MET A 58 -2.79 6.23 -16.63
C MET A 58 -4.05 6.76 -15.95
N ALA A 59 -4.59 7.90 -16.39
CA ALA A 59 -5.86 8.43 -15.90
C ALA A 59 -7.01 7.43 -16.14
N PHE A 60 -7.11 6.88 -17.35
CA PHE A 60 -8.11 5.85 -17.68
C PHE A 60 -7.96 4.60 -16.81
N ARG A 61 -6.72 4.17 -16.57
CA ARG A 61 -6.45 3.01 -15.72
C ARG A 61 -6.78 3.27 -14.25
N ILE A 62 -6.48 4.45 -13.72
CA ILE A 62 -6.87 4.84 -12.36
C ILE A 62 -8.39 4.82 -12.23
N LYS A 63 -9.12 5.37 -13.20
CA LYS A 63 -10.59 5.33 -13.23
C LYS A 63 -11.11 3.88 -13.15
N LYS A 64 -10.61 3.00 -14.01
CA LYS A 64 -10.99 1.58 -14.02
C LYS A 64 -10.65 0.87 -12.70
N HIS A 65 -9.55 1.25 -12.04
CA HIS A 65 -9.21 0.72 -10.72
C HIS A 65 -10.18 1.23 -9.65
N ARG A 66 -10.53 2.52 -9.64
CA ARG A 66 -11.52 3.10 -8.72
C ARG A 66 -12.86 2.38 -8.82
N GLU A 67 -13.36 2.15 -10.04
CA GLU A 67 -14.64 1.45 -10.31
C GLU A 67 -14.66 0.01 -9.81
N LYS A 68 -13.50 -0.64 -9.66
CA LYS A 68 -13.38 -2.02 -9.19
C LYS A 68 -13.26 -2.15 -7.67
N ARG A 69 -12.99 -1.05 -6.96
CA ARG A 69 -12.83 -1.09 -5.49
C ARG A 69 -14.15 -1.51 -4.86
N LEU A 70 -14.08 -2.33 -3.83
CA LEU A 70 -15.26 -2.66 -3.05
C LEU A 70 -15.67 -1.44 -2.23
N ASN A 71 -16.95 -1.09 -2.28
CA ASN A 71 -17.51 0.05 -1.52
C ASN A 71 -17.38 -0.11 0.01
N THR A 72 -17.10 -1.33 0.49
CA THR A 72 -16.86 -1.64 1.90
C THR A 72 -15.45 -1.28 2.37
N TRP A 73 -14.55 -0.95 1.44
CA TRP A 73 -13.18 -0.58 1.77
C TRP A 73 -13.10 0.91 2.01
N GLU A 74 -12.32 1.29 3.02
CA GLU A 74 -11.90 2.67 3.17
C GLU A 74 -10.80 2.96 2.16
N THR A 75 -10.96 3.99 1.33
CA THR A 75 -10.03 4.29 0.25
C THR A 75 -9.38 5.64 0.45
N TYR A 76 -8.05 5.66 0.40
CA TYR A 76 -7.22 6.85 0.52
C TYR A 76 -6.42 7.05 -0.76
N GLU A 77 -6.34 8.29 -1.24
CA GLU A 77 -5.52 8.65 -2.39
C GLU A 77 -4.50 9.69 -1.95
N GLU A 78 -3.30 9.23 -1.64
CA GLU A 78 -2.20 10.08 -1.18
C GLU A 78 -0.89 9.59 -1.81
N PRO A 79 -0.32 10.36 -2.75
CA PRO A 79 0.87 9.95 -3.46
C PRO A 79 2.18 10.12 -2.70
N ILE A 80 2.26 11.01 -1.70
CA ILE A 80 3.52 11.44 -1.08
C ILE A 80 3.45 11.36 0.45
N GLU A 81 2.50 12.05 1.08
CA GLU A 81 2.42 12.26 2.53
C GLU A 81 1.57 11.19 3.23
N VAL A 82 1.81 9.92 2.88
CA VAL A 82 1.04 8.75 3.38
C VAL A 82 1.00 8.69 4.91
N ARG A 83 2.05 9.18 5.57
CA ARG A 83 2.17 9.13 7.03
C ARG A 83 1.11 9.97 7.75
N GLU A 84 0.64 11.05 7.13
CA GLU A 84 -0.30 11.98 7.76
C GLU A 84 -1.77 11.51 7.62
N LEU A 85 -2.02 10.41 6.91
CA LEU A 85 -3.36 9.84 6.71
C LEU A 85 -3.82 8.88 7.81
N VAL A 86 -2.89 8.29 8.58
CA VAL A 86 -3.13 7.15 9.48
C VAL A 86 -2.47 7.34 10.83
#